data_AF-A0A835KD51-F1
#
_entry.id   AF-A0A835KD51-F1
#
_cell.length_a   1.000
_cell.length_b   1.000
_cell.length_c   1.000
_cell.angle_alpha   90.00
_cell.angle_beta   90.00
_cell.angle_gamma   90.00
#
_symmetry.space_group_name_H-M   'P 1'
#
loop_
_entity.id
_entity.type
_entity.pdbx_description
1 polymer ?
#
loop_
_entity_poly.entity_id
_entity_poly.type
_entity_poly.pdbx_seq_one_letter_code
_entity_poly.pdbx_strand_id
1 'polypeptide(L)'
;MEADLSRGAVATMSRHQGEGLRPVLQVVDAPRIVGSSAAAAALVLSDGAHLLRGLLPASLNHLIAGGALRRGSVVRVLEYVCSYIQNQRVIIVIQLEILQVECALIGNPTIYEANATQLDDVSAQNIVDAKMQQLSLNNDHQNQNLNFAVSTTGWVFGSLGNACGSPLAPSYLLSPPMSMDGTRVPRNESPLRITPINALSPYQVRWRIKARVTAKTDLKHFTNTRGPGKVFSFDLLDVEGGEVRATCFSLQAEQCFDLIEVDRMYLISEGSLKPAQKEV
;
A
#
# COMPACT_ATOMS: atom_id res chain seq x y z
N MET A 1 -4.39 8.08 -25.54
CA MET A 1 -5.06 6.81 -25.18
C MET A 1 -5.32 6.89 -23.69
N GLU A 2 -6.57 7.06 -23.28
CA GLU A 2 -6.94 7.21 -21.86
C GLU A 2 -6.59 5.90 -21.13
N ALA A 3 -5.75 5.99 -20.10
CA ALA A 3 -5.34 4.80 -19.37
C ALA A 3 -6.49 4.35 -18.46
N ASP A 4 -6.97 3.12 -18.61
CA ASP A 4 -8.08 2.62 -17.82
C ASP A 4 -7.59 2.29 -16.39
N LEU A 5 -7.93 3.18 -15.43
CA LEU A 5 -7.59 3.00 -14.02
C LEU A 5 -8.58 2.07 -13.34
N SER A 6 -8.08 1.24 -12.41
CA SER A 6 -8.91 0.32 -11.64
C SER A 6 -9.70 1.05 -10.55
N ARG A 7 -10.78 1.74 -10.92
CA ARG A 7 -11.62 2.53 -9.99
C ARG A 7 -12.11 1.69 -8.79
N GLY A 8 -11.99 2.24 -7.58
CA GLY A 8 -12.36 1.56 -6.34
C GLY A 8 -11.30 0.58 -5.82
N ALA A 9 -10.21 0.37 -6.57
CA ALA A 9 -9.11 -0.48 -6.13
C ALA A 9 -8.53 0.00 -4.81
N VAL A 10 -8.37 1.31 -4.59
CA VAL A 10 -7.77 1.83 -3.34
C VAL A 10 -8.56 1.38 -2.11
N ALA A 11 -9.89 1.40 -2.16
CA ALA A 11 -10.74 0.95 -1.07
C ALA A 11 -10.60 -0.56 -0.82
N THR A 12 -10.54 -1.37 -1.89
CA THR A 12 -10.37 -2.82 -1.77
C THR A 12 -8.97 -3.22 -1.29
N MET A 13 -7.93 -2.56 -1.79
CA MET A 13 -6.55 -2.70 -1.33
C MET A 13 -6.42 -2.37 0.15
N SER A 14 -7.13 -1.34 0.62
CA SER A 14 -7.11 -0.92 2.02
C SER A 14 -7.77 -1.91 2.98
N ARG A 15 -8.78 -2.66 2.54
CA ARG A 15 -9.63 -3.51 3.43
C ARG A 15 -9.13 -4.95 3.58
N HIS A 16 -7.89 -5.26 3.21
CA HIS A 16 -7.34 -6.63 3.15
C HIS A 16 -8.11 -7.60 2.25
N GLN A 17 -9.16 -7.12 1.57
CA GLN A 17 -9.97 -7.86 0.59
C GLN A 17 -9.42 -7.71 -0.84
N GLY A 18 -8.33 -6.94 -1.00
CA GLY A 18 -7.65 -6.73 -2.28
C GLY A 18 -6.51 -7.71 -2.60
N GLU A 19 -6.34 -8.77 -1.81
CA GLU A 19 -5.26 -9.76 -2.02
C GLU A 19 -5.35 -10.37 -3.43
N GLY A 20 -4.25 -10.32 -4.19
CA GLY A 20 -4.18 -10.83 -5.57
C GLY A 20 -4.70 -9.86 -6.64
N LEU A 21 -5.21 -8.69 -6.26
CA LEU A 21 -5.52 -7.64 -7.22
C LEU A 21 -4.23 -7.11 -7.86
N ARG A 22 -4.29 -6.88 -9.17
CA ARG A 22 -3.24 -6.20 -9.93
C ARG A 22 -3.74 -4.86 -10.44
N PRO A 23 -4.03 -3.89 -9.53
CA PRO A 23 -4.72 -2.68 -9.90
C PRO A 23 -3.83 -1.78 -10.76
N VAL A 24 -4.45 -1.13 -11.72
CA VAL A 24 -3.86 -0.08 -12.52
C VAL A 24 -4.14 1.25 -11.84
N LEU A 25 -3.09 1.92 -11.38
CA LEU A 25 -3.14 3.14 -10.59
C LEU A 25 -2.26 4.21 -11.23
N GLN A 26 -2.59 5.47 -11.01
CA GLN A 26 -1.80 6.60 -11.47
C GLN A 26 -0.98 7.21 -10.33
N VAL A 27 0.27 7.55 -10.62
CA VAL A 27 1.15 8.30 -9.74
C VAL A 27 0.75 9.78 -9.77
N VAL A 28 0.24 10.28 -8.65
CA VAL A 28 -0.31 11.65 -8.57
C VAL A 28 0.79 12.69 -8.33
N ASP A 29 1.78 12.34 -7.50
CA ASP A 29 2.93 13.18 -7.21
C ASP A 29 4.23 12.41 -7.46
N ALA A 30 5.29 13.15 -7.78
CA ALA A 30 6.60 12.57 -8.05
C ALA A 30 7.09 11.82 -6.80
N PRO A 31 7.49 10.53 -6.93
CA PRO A 31 8.00 9.78 -5.80
C PRO A 31 9.23 10.47 -5.19
N ARG A 32 9.23 10.64 -3.87
CA ARG A 32 10.32 11.31 -3.15
C ARG A 32 11.04 10.33 -2.25
N ILE A 33 12.36 10.28 -2.33
CA ILE A 33 13.17 9.47 -1.43
C ILE A 33 13.02 10.01 0.00
N VAL A 34 12.60 9.15 0.93
CA VAL A 34 12.40 9.51 2.34
C VAL A 34 13.48 8.85 3.18
N GLY A 35 14.47 9.62 3.63
CA GLY A 35 15.58 9.16 4.49
C GLY A 35 16.97 9.43 3.91
N SER A 36 18.03 9.10 4.66
CA SER A 36 19.41 9.36 4.25
C SER A 36 19.87 8.37 3.17
N SER A 37 20.07 8.88 1.95
CA SER A 37 20.80 8.35 0.77
C SER A 37 20.53 6.94 0.21
N ALA A 38 19.83 6.04 0.89
CA ALA A 38 19.48 4.70 0.36
C ALA A 38 18.10 4.20 0.83
N ALA A 39 17.22 5.15 1.16
CA ALA A 39 15.96 4.86 1.82
C ALA A 39 14.78 4.73 0.83
N ALA A 40 13.69 4.14 1.32
CA ALA A 40 12.46 3.94 0.56
C ALA A 40 11.91 5.28 0.03
N ALA A 41 11.32 5.28 -1.17
CA ALA A 41 10.66 6.46 -1.73
C ALA A 41 9.17 6.46 -1.40
N ALA A 42 8.66 7.57 -0.88
CA ALA A 42 7.23 7.77 -0.73
C ALA A 42 6.60 8.14 -2.07
N LEU A 43 5.42 7.58 -2.36
CA LEU A 43 4.62 7.91 -3.52
C LEU A 43 3.13 7.99 -3.16
N VAL A 44 2.35 8.64 -4.02
CA VAL A 44 0.89 8.72 -3.89
C VAL A 44 0.27 8.15 -5.15
N LEU A 45 -0.57 7.13 -4.99
CA LEU A 45 -1.30 6.47 -6.07
C LEU A 45 -2.77 6.88 -6.07
N SER A 46 -3.36 6.95 -7.26
CA SER A 46 -4.78 7.22 -7.48
C SER A 46 -5.42 6.13 -8.32
N ASP A 47 -6.62 5.71 -7.97
CA ASP A 47 -7.49 4.87 -8.83
C ASP A 47 -8.49 5.69 -9.66
N GLY A 48 -8.36 7.03 -9.65
CA GLY A 48 -9.28 7.98 -10.29
C GLY A 48 -10.42 8.48 -9.39
N ALA A 49 -10.65 7.84 -8.23
CA ALA A 49 -11.63 8.25 -7.23
C ALA A 49 -10.99 8.55 -5.87
N HIS A 50 -9.98 7.79 -5.48
CA HIS A 50 -9.33 7.87 -4.18
C HIS A 50 -7.80 7.85 -4.29
N LEU A 51 -7.14 8.46 -3.30
CA LEU A 51 -5.70 8.49 -3.13
C LEU A 51 -5.26 7.48 -2.08
N LEU A 52 -4.12 6.82 -2.36
CA LEU A 52 -3.47 5.87 -1.47
C LEU A 52 -1.99 6.23 -1.33
N ARG A 53 -1.53 6.31 -0.08
CA ARG A 53 -0.11 6.56 0.22
C ARG A 53 0.66 5.25 0.10
N GLY A 54 1.80 5.30 -0.58
CA GLY A 54 2.67 4.15 -0.79
C GLY A 54 4.14 4.43 -0.47
N LEU A 55 4.86 3.35 -0.20
CA LEU A 55 6.32 3.32 -0.06
C LEU A 55 6.89 2.36 -1.11
N LEU A 56 7.93 2.84 -1.77
CA LEU A 56 8.71 2.13 -2.76
C LEU A 56 10.04 1.69 -2.12
N PRO A 57 10.39 0.40 -2.13
CA PRO A 57 11.66 -0.08 -1.61
C PRO A 57 12.84 0.42 -2.46
N ALA A 58 14.03 0.45 -1.86
CA ALA A 58 15.26 0.89 -2.55
C ALA A 58 15.55 0.09 -3.84
N SER A 59 15.10 -1.17 -3.92
CA SER A 59 15.20 -2.01 -5.10
C SER A 59 14.53 -1.40 -6.34
N LEU A 60 13.49 -0.57 -6.17
CA LEU A 60 12.73 0.06 -7.23
C LEU A 60 13.07 1.55 -7.44
N ASN A 61 14.00 2.11 -6.65
CA ASN A 61 14.41 3.52 -6.79
C ASN A 61 15.06 3.83 -8.15
N HIS A 62 15.62 2.82 -8.82
CA HIS A 62 16.16 2.97 -10.18
C HIS A 62 15.09 3.42 -11.19
N LEU A 63 13.81 3.10 -10.96
CA LEU A 63 12.70 3.55 -11.82
C LEU A 63 12.45 5.06 -11.69
N ILE A 64 12.71 5.62 -10.52
CA ILE A 64 12.63 7.07 -10.26
C ILE A 64 13.86 7.75 -10.86
N ALA A 65 15.06 7.22 -10.60
CA ALA A 65 16.32 7.77 -11.11
C ALA A 65 16.39 7.74 -12.65
N GLY A 66 15.86 6.70 -13.27
CA GLY A 66 15.72 6.57 -14.72
C GLY A 66 14.59 7.40 -15.33
N GLY A 67 13.80 8.12 -14.52
CA GLY A 67 12.69 8.96 -14.98
C GLY A 67 11.48 8.20 -15.52
N ALA A 68 11.47 6.87 -15.40
CA ALA A 68 10.37 6.02 -15.86
C ALA A 68 9.15 6.13 -14.95
N LEU A 69 9.38 6.29 -13.63
CA LEU A 69 8.35 6.51 -12.63
C LEU A 69 8.34 7.97 -12.17
N ARG A 70 7.36 8.74 -12.67
CA ARG A 70 7.22 10.18 -12.39
C ARG A 70 5.76 10.56 -12.19
N ARG A 71 5.51 11.84 -11.87
CA ARG A 71 4.15 12.37 -11.79
C ARG A 71 3.40 12.12 -13.11
N GLY A 72 2.18 11.59 -13.00
CA GLY A 72 1.33 11.23 -14.12
C GLY A 72 1.57 9.83 -14.69
N SER A 73 2.60 9.11 -14.26
CA SER A 73 2.84 7.73 -14.72
C SER A 73 1.72 6.81 -14.29
N VAL A 74 1.31 5.90 -15.17
CA VAL A 74 0.32 4.86 -14.90
C VAL A 74 1.04 3.55 -14.70
N VAL A 75 0.82 2.94 -13.53
CA VAL A 75 1.49 1.73 -13.08
C VAL A 75 0.47 0.65 -12.77
N ARG A 76 0.81 -0.59 -13.11
CA ARG A 76 0.13 -1.77 -12.61
C ARG A 76 0.91 -2.29 -11.41
N VAL A 77 0.29 -2.29 -10.25
CA VAL A 77 0.90 -2.88 -9.05
C VAL A 77 0.73 -4.39 -9.13
N LEU A 78 1.82 -5.14 -9.20
CA LEU A 78 1.80 -6.60 -9.33
C LEU A 78 1.80 -7.28 -7.96
N GLU A 79 2.63 -6.77 -7.05
CA GLU A 79 2.75 -7.28 -5.70
C GLU A 79 2.95 -6.11 -4.72
N TYR A 80 2.18 -6.12 -3.63
CA TYR A 80 2.23 -5.08 -2.60
C TYR A 80 1.80 -5.64 -1.25
N VAL A 81 2.18 -4.96 -0.18
CA VAL A 81 1.75 -5.24 1.19
C VAL A 81 1.06 -4.02 1.76
N CYS A 82 -0.03 -4.22 2.51
CA CYS A 82 -0.64 -3.15 3.30
C CYS A 82 -0.04 -3.16 4.72
N SER A 83 0.53 -2.03 5.15
CA SER A 83 1.08 -1.85 6.49
C SER A 83 0.46 -0.62 7.16
N TYR A 84 0.68 -0.48 8.46
CA TYR A 84 0.31 0.70 9.25
C TYR A 84 1.55 1.40 9.75
N ILE A 85 1.69 2.69 9.45
CA ILE A 85 2.74 3.55 9.97
C ILE A 85 2.05 4.75 10.63
N GLN A 86 2.31 4.99 11.92
CA GLN A 86 1.72 6.11 12.69
C GLN A 86 0.18 6.17 12.61
N ASN A 87 -0.49 5.02 12.70
CA ASN A 87 -1.95 4.90 12.57
C ASN A 87 -2.50 5.29 11.19
N GLN A 88 -1.64 5.43 10.18
CA GLN A 88 -2.02 5.62 8.78
C GLN A 88 -1.70 4.36 7.99
N ARG A 89 -2.63 3.95 7.13
CA ARG A 89 -2.42 2.85 6.19
C ARG A 89 -1.48 3.29 5.08
N VAL A 90 -0.47 2.48 4.79
CA VAL A 90 0.48 2.69 3.71
C VAL A 90 0.68 1.38 2.98
N ILE A 91 0.71 1.41 1.64
CA ILE A 91 1.09 0.24 0.85
C ILE A 91 2.60 0.23 0.60
N ILE A 92 3.25 -0.90 0.83
CA ILE A 92 4.63 -1.12 0.44
C ILE A 92 4.59 -1.89 -0.87
N VAL A 93 5.02 -1.26 -1.95
CA VAL A 93 4.99 -1.87 -3.28
C VAL A 93 6.21 -2.77 -3.42
N ILE A 94 5.99 -4.06 -3.66
CA ILE A 94 7.08 -5.03 -3.84
C ILE A 94 7.46 -5.09 -5.32
N GLN A 95 6.45 -5.13 -6.20
CA GLN A 95 6.64 -5.21 -7.64
C GLN A 95 5.57 -4.40 -8.37
N LEU A 96 5.99 -3.64 -9.38
CA LEU A 96 5.11 -2.88 -10.26
C LEU A 96 5.62 -2.93 -11.70
N GLU A 97 4.70 -2.67 -12.63
CA GLU A 97 4.95 -2.55 -14.06
C GLU A 97 4.47 -1.16 -14.52
N ILE A 98 5.27 -0.46 -15.32
CA ILE A 98 4.90 0.87 -15.85
C ILE A 98 4.16 0.65 -17.18
N LEU A 99 2.90 1.06 -17.25
CA LEU A 99 2.09 0.98 -18.47
C LEU A 99 2.23 2.24 -19.32
N GLN A 100 2.27 3.41 -18.67
CA GLN A 100 2.48 4.70 -19.33
C GLN A 100 3.37 5.59 -18.47
N VAL A 101 4.35 6.25 -19.09
CA VAL A 101 5.30 7.13 -18.38
C VAL A 101 4.69 8.50 -18.09
N GLU A 102 3.83 9.00 -18.98
CA GLU A 102 3.21 10.32 -18.85
C GLU A 102 1.73 10.26 -19.24
N CYS A 103 0.89 10.64 -18.29
CA CYS A 103 -0.56 10.75 -18.48
C CYS A 103 -1.06 11.96 -17.67
N ALA A 104 -2.04 12.68 -18.19
CA ALA A 104 -2.72 13.73 -17.44
C ALA A 104 -3.39 13.13 -16.21
N LEU A 105 -3.53 13.88 -15.11
CA LEU A 105 -4.21 13.39 -13.91
C LEU A 105 -5.64 12.98 -14.27
N ILE A 106 -5.95 11.70 -14.04
CA ILE A 106 -7.24 11.10 -14.36
C ILE A 106 -8.13 11.19 -13.11
N GLY A 107 -9.30 11.81 -13.29
CA GLY A 107 -10.31 11.95 -12.23
C GLY A 107 -10.05 13.08 -11.23
N ASN A 108 -10.85 13.10 -10.16
CA ASN A 108 -10.71 14.04 -9.04
C ASN A 108 -10.55 13.24 -7.74
N PRO A 109 -9.36 12.68 -7.49
CA PRO A 109 -9.18 11.72 -6.41
C PRO A 109 -9.16 12.40 -5.04
N THR A 110 -9.96 11.89 -4.10
CA THR A 110 -10.00 12.35 -2.71
C THR A 110 -9.10 11.47 -1.83
N ILE A 111 -8.60 12.00 -0.71
CA ILE A 111 -7.80 11.18 0.22
C ILE A 111 -8.68 10.06 0.77
N TYR A 112 -8.22 8.81 0.64
CA TYR A 112 -8.96 7.69 1.23
C TYR A 112 -8.81 7.72 2.76
N GLU A 113 -9.85 8.17 3.44
CA GLU A 113 -10.00 7.97 4.88
C GLU A 113 -10.74 6.65 5.10
N ALA A 114 -10.03 5.66 5.62
CA ALA A 114 -10.62 4.41 6.09
C ALA A 114 -11.36 4.68 7.41
N ASN A 115 -12.45 5.46 7.36
CA ASN A 115 -13.35 5.53 8.49
C ASN A 115 -13.98 4.14 8.64
N ALA A 116 -13.60 3.47 9.73
CA ALA A 116 -14.39 2.38 10.26
C ALA A 116 -15.86 2.85 10.34
N THR A 117 -16.78 1.95 10.01
CA THR A 117 -18.24 2.13 9.93
C THR A 117 -18.80 2.73 8.62
N GLN A 118 -19.21 1.84 7.71
CA GLN A 118 -20.51 1.96 7.06
C GLN A 118 -21.31 0.71 7.46
N LEU A 119 -22.04 0.82 8.56
CA LEU A 119 -23.31 0.13 8.71
C LEU A 119 -24.34 1.02 8.00
N ASP A 120 -25.15 0.40 7.16
CA ASP A 120 -26.32 1.01 6.55
C ASP A 120 -27.26 1.53 7.65
N ASP A 121 -27.57 2.84 7.66
CA ASP A 121 -28.93 3.28 8.01
C ASP A 121 -29.27 4.67 7.45
N VAL A 122 -30.55 4.81 7.17
CA VAL A 122 -31.22 5.88 6.43
C VAL A 122 -31.69 7.00 7.38
N SER A 123 -31.74 8.24 6.86
CA SER A 123 -32.63 9.35 7.30
C SER A 123 -32.28 10.22 8.54
N ALA A 124 -31.68 11.38 8.24
CA ALA A 124 -32.00 12.77 8.65
C ALA A 124 -32.81 13.10 9.93
N GLN A 125 -32.33 14.04 10.78
CA GLN A 125 -32.85 15.44 10.94
C GLN A 125 -32.37 16.19 12.22
N ASN A 126 -32.23 17.52 12.05
CA ASN A 126 -32.14 18.66 13.02
C ASN A 126 -30.70 19.09 13.45
N ILE A 127 -30.11 20.25 13.06
CA ILE A 127 -30.45 21.71 13.22
C ILE A 127 -30.52 22.07 14.73
N VAL A 128 -29.78 23.00 15.37
CA VAL A 128 -29.36 24.40 15.12
C VAL A 128 -28.23 24.83 16.11
N ASP A 129 -27.39 25.79 15.65
CA ASP A 129 -26.80 26.98 16.33
C ASP A 129 -26.04 26.94 17.68
N ALA A 130 -24.82 27.48 17.67
CA ALA A 130 -24.44 28.65 18.48
C ALA A 130 -23.15 29.33 17.95
N LYS A 131 -23.13 30.65 18.06
CA LYS A 131 -22.30 31.65 17.35
C LYS A 131 -21.58 32.56 18.37
N MET A 132 -20.48 33.19 17.92
CA MET A 132 -19.74 34.36 18.51
C MET A 132 -18.76 34.08 19.69
N GLN A 133 -17.57 34.71 19.84
CA GLN A 133 -16.83 35.76 19.09
C GLN A 133 -15.37 35.89 19.63
N GLN A 134 -14.39 36.06 18.72
CA GLN A 134 -13.33 37.12 18.64
C GLN A 134 -12.36 37.40 19.83
N LEU A 135 -11.09 37.86 19.71
CA LEU A 135 -10.14 38.40 18.69
C LEU A 135 -8.73 38.35 19.34
N SER A 136 -7.59 38.23 18.65
CA SER A 136 -6.83 39.41 18.14
C SER A 136 -5.51 39.03 17.42
N LEU A 137 -5.32 39.63 16.22
CA LEU A 137 -4.15 40.40 15.70
C LEU A 137 -2.76 39.68 15.59
N ASN A 138 -1.95 39.69 14.51
CA ASN A 138 -1.70 40.69 13.46
C ASN A 138 -0.82 40.14 12.29
N ASN A 139 -1.00 40.73 11.09
CA ASN A 139 -0.04 41.10 10.00
C ASN A 139 0.89 40.03 9.35
N ASP A 140 1.25 40.08 8.05
CA ASP A 140 1.27 41.16 7.05
C ASP A 140 1.18 40.59 5.62
N HIS A 141 0.55 41.35 4.72
CA HIS A 141 0.64 41.20 3.26
C HIS A 141 1.78 42.07 2.74
N GLN A 142 2.57 41.62 1.75
CA GLN A 142 2.93 42.44 0.58
C GLN A 142 3.22 41.56 -0.63
N ASN A 143 2.35 41.72 -1.63
CA ASN A 143 2.52 41.28 -3.01
C ASN A 143 2.89 42.53 -3.80
N GLN A 144 4.01 42.50 -4.55
CA GLN A 144 4.19 43.38 -5.71
C GLN A 144 4.92 42.64 -6.83
N ASN A 145 4.32 42.82 -8.00
CA ASN A 145 4.57 42.25 -9.32
C ASN A 145 5.55 43.15 -10.10
N LEU A 146 6.52 42.61 -10.85
CA LEU A 146 7.15 43.32 -11.98
C LEU A 146 7.71 42.36 -13.06
N ASN A 147 7.36 42.67 -14.32
CA ASN A 147 7.74 42.05 -15.60
C ASN A 147 9.19 42.37 -16.06
N PHE A 148 9.55 41.81 -17.23
CA PHE A 148 10.67 42.09 -18.18
C PHE A 148 11.87 41.10 -18.10
N ALA A 149 12.52 40.63 -19.18
CA ALA A 149 12.44 40.86 -20.62
C ALA A 149 13.07 39.67 -21.39
N VAL A 150 12.69 39.53 -22.67
CA VAL A 150 13.42 38.83 -23.73
C VAL A 150 14.84 39.38 -23.90
N SER A 151 15.83 38.54 -24.20
CA SER A 151 16.90 38.84 -25.17
C SER A 151 17.73 37.62 -25.56
N THR A 152 18.24 37.74 -26.78
CA THR A 152 18.72 36.75 -27.75
C THR A 152 20.26 36.66 -27.75
N THR A 153 20.80 35.69 -28.50
CA THR A 153 22.19 35.54 -29.02
C THR A 153 23.22 35.00 -28.02
N GLY A 154 23.82 33.81 -28.21
CA GLY A 154 24.83 33.41 -29.21
C GLY A 154 26.14 33.18 -28.43
N TRP A 155 27.04 32.20 -28.62
CA TRP A 155 27.81 31.73 -29.78
C TRP A 155 28.45 30.38 -29.38
N VAL A 156 28.28 29.28 -30.14
CA VAL A 156 29.21 28.69 -31.14
C VAL A 156 30.55 28.16 -30.59
N PHE A 157 30.74 26.84 -30.71
CA PHE A 157 31.87 26.10 -31.35
C PHE A 157 31.47 24.61 -31.33
N GLY A 158 31.14 23.93 -32.44
CA GLY A 158 32.05 23.37 -33.45
C GLY A 158 32.66 22.05 -32.92
N SER A 159 32.74 20.91 -33.61
CA SER A 159 32.35 20.44 -34.94
C SER A 159 32.69 18.93 -35.03
N LEU A 160 32.18 18.28 -36.09
CA LEU A 160 32.71 17.10 -36.79
C LEU A 160 32.59 15.68 -36.19
N GLY A 161 31.96 14.80 -36.97
CA GLY A 161 32.67 13.61 -37.46
C GLY A 161 32.05 12.24 -37.19
N ASN A 162 31.24 11.78 -38.15
CA ASN A 162 31.23 10.44 -38.76
C ASN A 162 31.10 9.18 -37.87
N ALA A 163 30.01 8.42 -38.08
CA ALA A 163 30.05 7.05 -38.62
C ALA A 163 28.61 6.48 -38.73
N CYS A 164 28.13 6.33 -39.97
CA CYS A 164 27.03 5.42 -40.30
C CYS A 164 27.52 4.55 -41.46
N GLY A 165 27.53 3.24 -41.26
CA GLY A 165 27.88 2.29 -42.30
C GLY A 165 27.91 0.85 -41.83
N SER A 166 27.14 0.04 -42.56
CA SER A 166 27.31 -1.42 -42.81
C SER A 166 26.37 -2.36 -42.03
N PRO A 167 26.09 -3.58 -42.55
CA PRO A 167 24.94 -3.82 -43.44
C PRO A 167 24.16 -5.12 -43.10
N LEU A 168 23.16 -5.42 -43.94
CA LEU A 168 22.27 -6.58 -44.02
C LEU A 168 22.92 -7.98 -43.90
N ALA A 169 22.16 -8.94 -43.36
CA ALA A 169 22.09 -10.33 -43.86
C ALA A 169 20.81 -11.08 -43.39
N PRO A 170 20.33 -12.12 -44.11
CA PRO A 170 18.91 -12.43 -44.29
C PRO A 170 18.40 -13.79 -43.75
N SER A 171 17.07 -13.88 -43.63
CA SER A 171 16.12 -15.03 -43.74
C SER A 171 16.56 -16.47 -43.48
N TYR A 172 15.83 -17.18 -42.61
CA TYR A 172 14.83 -18.25 -42.91
C TYR A 172 14.60 -19.08 -41.63
N LEU A 173 13.36 -19.21 -41.18
CA LEU A 173 12.79 -20.50 -40.79
C LEU A 173 11.27 -20.39 -40.55
N LEU A 174 10.60 -21.40 -41.09
CA LEU A 174 9.18 -21.63 -41.28
C LEU A 174 8.35 -21.68 -39.98
N SER A 175 7.09 -21.25 -40.08
CA SER A 175 6.00 -21.58 -39.17
C SER A 175 5.62 -23.07 -39.22
N PRO A 176 4.94 -23.58 -38.17
CA PRO A 176 3.77 -24.42 -38.42
C PRO A 176 2.48 -23.82 -37.83
N PRO A 177 1.31 -24.06 -38.46
CA PRO A 177 0.01 -23.62 -37.98
C PRO A 177 -0.57 -24.65 -37.00
N MET A 178 -1.06 -24.24 -35.84
CA MET A 178 -2.02 -25.05 -35.08
C MET A 178 -3.10 -24.19 -34.43
N SER A 179 -4.32 -24.64 -34.71
CA SER A 179 -5.59 -24.09 -34.30
C SER A 179 -5.93 -24.42 -32.85
N MET A 180 -6.90 -23.64 -32.34
CA MET A 180 -7.87 -23.98 -31.31
C MET A 180 -7.51 -23.77 -29.83
N ASP A 181 -8.53 -23.18 -29.20
CA ASP A 181 -8.94 -23.31 -27.82
C ASP A 181 -8.37 -22.30 -26.81
N GLY A 182 -9.11 -21.20 -26.68
CA GLY A 182 -9.03 -20.28 -25.55
C GLY A 182 -9.54 -20.95 -24.28
N THR A 183 -8.76 -21.90 -23.75
CA THR A 183 -8.97 -22.40 -22.40
C THR A 183 -8.08 -21.65 -21.43
N ARG A 184 -8.77 -20.83 -20.62
CA ARG A 184 -8.52 -20.53 -19.20
C ARG A 184 -7.04 -20.42 -18.82
N VAL A 185 -6.59 -19.17 -18.76
CA VAL A 185 -5.46 -18.77 -17.91
C VAL A 185 -5.70 -19.38 -16.52
N PRO A 186 -4.80 -20.24 -15.99
CA PRO A 186 -4.88 -20.61 -14.60
C PRO A 186 -4.71 -19.31 -13.82
N ARG A 187 -5.80 -18.84 -13.21
CA ARG A 187 -5.76 -17.79 -12.20
C ARG A 187 -4.81 -18.32 -11.14
N ASN A 188 -3.56 -17.85 -11.14
CA ASN A 188 -2.60 -18.09 -10.08
C ASN A 188 -3.04 -17.29 -8.84
N GLU A 189 -4.24 -17.58 -8.34
CA GLU A 189 -4.55 -17.52 -6.93
C GLU A 189 -3.71 -18.64 -6.32
N SER A 190 -2.51 -18.33 -5.85
CA SER A 190 -1.90 -19.20 -4.86
C SER A 190 -2.79 -19.08 -3.61
N PRO A 191 -3.62 -20.08 -3.26
CA PRO A 191 -4.34 -20.03 -2.00
C PRO A 191 -3.29 -19.87 -0.90
N LEU A 192 -3.46 -18.85 -0.06
CA LEU A 192 -2.53 -18.56 1.03
C LEU A 192 -2.30 -19.85 1.81
N ARG A 193 -1.11 -20.43 1.65
CA ARG A 193 -0.74 -21.67 2.32
C ARG A 193 -0.77 -21.37 3.81
N ILE A 194 -1.53 -22.16 4.55
CA ILE A 194 -1.49 -22.13 6.01
C ILE A 194 -0.06 -22.48 6.40
N THR A 195 0.66 -21.52 7.00
CA THR A 195 2.01 -21.73 7.48
C THR A 195 1.90 -22.29 8.90
N PRO A 196 2.56 -23.41 9.21
CA PRO A 196 2.53 -23.93 10.57
C PRO A 196 3.26 -22.99 11.52
N ILE A 197 2.87 -22.98 12.80
CA ILE A 197 3.44 -22.08 13.80
C ILE A 197 4.99 -22.18 13.87
N ASN A 198 5.53 -23.40 13.73
CA ASN A 198 6.97 -23.64 13.83
C ASN A 198 7.77 -23.11 12.62
N ALA A 199 7.10 -22.85 11.49
CA ALA A 199 7.71 -22.28 10.28
C ALA A 199 7.53 -20.75 10.17
N LEU A 200 6.88 -20.13 11.16
CA LEU A 200 6.75 -18.68 11.22
C LEU A 200 8.12 -18.03 11.43
N SER A 201 8.40 -17.00 10.65
CA SER A 201 9.58 -16.15 10.87
C SER A 201 9.14 -14.73 11.25
N PRO A 202 9.81 -14.06 12.21
CA PRO A 202 9.47 -12.69 12.62
C PRO A 202 9.50 -11.66 11.47
N TYR A 203 10.28 -11.96 10.42
CA TYR A 203 10.42 -11.13 9.23
C TYR A 203 9.39 -11.44 8.14
N GLN A 204 8.57 -12.47 8.32
CA GLN A 204 7.49 -12.77 7.38
C GLN A 204 6.40 -11.72 7.55
N VAL A 205 6.24 -10.92 6.50
CA VAL A 205 5.25 -9.86 6.44
C VAL A 205 3.85 -10.43 6.19
N ARG A 206 3.76 -11.57 5.50
CA ARG A 206 2.53 -12.28 5.20
C ARG A 206 2.58 -13.68 5.81
N TRP A 207 1.74 -13.91 6.79
CA TRP A 207 1.56 -15.21 7.42
C TRP A 207 0.09 -15.43 7.74
N ARG A 208 -0.31 -16.70 7.72
CA ARG A 208 -1.64 -17.13 8.14
C ARG A 208 -1.50 -18.49 8.81
N ILE A 209 -1.97 -18.59 10.03
CA ILE A 209 -1.98 -19.83 10.80
C ILE A 209 -3.43 -20.29 11.01
N LYS A 210 -3.59 -21.59 11.19
CA LYS A 210 -4.86 -22.19 11.59
C LYS A 210 -4.60 -22.92 12.90
N ALA A 211 -5.07 -22.36 14.00
CA ALA A 211 -4.72 -22.87 15.33
C ALA A 211 -5.95 -22.94 16.23
N ARG A 212 -5.89 -23.86 17.18
CA ARG A 212 -6.91 -24.01 18.24
C ARG A 212 -6.48 -23.23 19.46
N VAL A 213 -7.43 -22.54 20.08
CA VAL A 213 -7.21 -21.81 21.32
C VAL A 213 -7.17 -22.81 22.47
N THR A 214 -6.04 -22.92 23.16
CA THR A 214 -5.87 -23.85 24.29
C THR A 214 -6.12 -23.16 25.62
N ALA A 215 -5.71 -21.91 25.76
CA ALA A 215 -5.89 -21.12 26.97
C ALA A 215 -6.25 -19.69 26.60
N LYS A 216 -7.08 -19.04 27.43
CA LYS A 216 -7.47 -17.64 27.29
C LYS A 216 -7.38 -16.98 28.66
N THR A 217 -6.77 -15.80 28.73
CA THR A 217 -6.73 -14.99 29.95
C THR A 217 -7.90 -14.01 29.99
N ASP A 218 -8.27 -13.58 31.18
CA ASP A 218 -9.24 -12.50 31.36
C ASP A 218 -8.75 -11.17 30.79
N LEU A 219 -9.72 -10.28 30.49
CA LEU A 219 -9.44 -8.94 29.99
C LEU A 219 -8.87 -8.07 31.13
N LYS A 220 -7.58 -7.79 31.05
CA LYS A 220 -6.88 -6.93 32.01
C LYS A 220 -6.89 -5.48 31.54
N HIS A 221 -7.09 -4.57 32.49
CA HIS A 221 -6.96 -3.13 32.24
C HIS A 221 -5.52 -2.72 32.58
N PHE A 222 -4.87 -2.01 31.67
CA PHE A 222 -3.54 -1.46 31.88
C PHE A 222 -3.56 0.03 31.57
N THR A 223 -2.80 0.82 32.32
CA THR A 223 -2.65 2.25 32.03
C THR A 223 -1.21 2.46 31.58
N ASN A 224 -1.03 2.95 30.35
CA ASN A 224 0.27 3.32 29.81
C ASN A 224 0.35 4.85 29.67
N THR A 225 1.54 5.38 29.39
CA THR A 225 1.80 6.78 29.03
C THR A 225 0.90 7.33 27.92
N ARG A 226 0.30 6.44 27.10
CA ARG A 226 -0.62 6.77 26.01
C ARG A 226 -2.10 6.77 26.41
N GLY A 227 -2.43 6.45 27.66
CA GLY A 227 -3.79 6.37 28.18
C GLY A 227 -4.17 4.98 28.73
N PRO A 228 -5.42 4.84 29.23
CA PRO A 228 -5.96 3.55 29.64
C PRO A 228 -6.15 2.63 28.43
N GLY A 229 -5.84 1.36 28.60
CA GLY A 229 -5.97 0.32 27.59
C GLY A 229 -6.41 -0.99 28.21
N LYS A 230 -6.82 -1.93 27.36
CA LYS A 230 -7.17 -3.29 27.76
C LYS A 230 -6.28 -4.28 27.03
N VAL A 231 -5.94 -5.37 27.69
CA VAL A 231 -5.08 -6.41 27.14
C VAL A 231 -5.59 -7.77 27.58
N PHE A 232 -5.62 -8.70 26.66
CA PHE A 232 -5.78 -10.11 26.99
C PHE A 232 -4.85 -10.92 26.10
N SER A 233 -4.46 -12.09 26.58
CA SER A 233 -3.64 -13.03 25.83
C SER A 233 -4.32 -14.38 25.77
N PHE A 234 -4.01 -15.14 24.74
CA PHE A 234 -4.48 -16.49 24.57
C PHE A 234 -3.40 -17.32 23.89
N ASP A 235 -3.33 -18.58 24.26
CA ASP A 235 -2.37 -19.53 23.74
C ASP A 235 -3.03 -20.36 22.64
N LEU A 236 -2.29 -20.56 21.57
CA LEU A 236 -2.73 -21.19 20.33
C LEU A 236 -1.86 -22.41 20.05
N LEU A 237 -2.50 -23.50 19.64
CA LEU A 237 -1.86 -24.75 19.29
C LEU A 237 -2.27 -25.21 17.89
N ASP A 238 -1.28 -25.48 17.06
CA ASP A 238 -1.45 -25.97 15.69
C ASP A 238 -1.37 -27.50 15.62
N VAL A 239 -1.76 -28.08 14.48
CA VAL A 239 -1.77 -29.53 14.23
C VAL A 239 -0.38 -30.16 14.33
N GLU A 240 0.68 -29.41 13.99
CA GLU A 240 2.07 -29.86 14.10
C GLU A 240 2.63 -29.73 15.52
N GLY A 241 1.81 -29.32 16.50
CA GLY A 241 2.23 -29.15 17.90
C GLY A 241 3.01 -27.86 18.15
N GLY A 242 2.99 -26.91 17.22
CA GLY A 242 3.52 -25.57 17.45
C GLY A 242 2.64 -24.78 18.40
N GLU A 243 3.25 -24.13 19.40
CA GLU A 243 2.58 -23.27 20.37
C GLU A 243 2.96 -21.81 20.13
N VAL A 244 1.98 -20.92 20.16
CA VAL A 244 2.22 -19.47 20.10
C VAL A 244 1.25 -18.73 21.02
N ARG A 245 1.73 -17.67 21.64
CA ARG A 245 0.90 -16.75 22.42
C ARG A 245 0.52 -15.55 21.58
N ALA A 246 -0.78 -15.30 21.46
CA ALA A 246 -1.31 -14.08 20.88
C ALA A 246 -1.69 -13.11 22.00
N THR A 247 -1.35 -11.82 21.84
CA THR A 247 -1.72 -10.76 22.77
C THR A 247 -2.43 -9.66 22.00
N CYS A 248 -3.66 -9.36 22.39
CA CYS A 248 -4.48 -8.31 21.79
C CYS A 248 -4.47 -7.07 22.70
N PHE A 249 -4.37 -5.89 22.09
CA PHE A 249 -4.33 -4.61 22.81
C PHE A 249 -5.51 -3.70 22.45
N SER A 250 -5.94 -2.89 23.41
CA SER A 250 -6.92 -1.81 23.27
C SER A 250 -8.20 -2.24 22.54
N LEU A 251 -8.50 -1.66 21.38
CA LEU A 251 -9.74 -1.91 20.65
C LEU A 251 -9.83 -3.35 20.13
N GLN A 252 -8.69 -3.92 19.69
CA GLN A 252 -8.64 -5.31 19.26
C GLN A 252 -8.89 -6.26 20.43
N ALA A 253 -8.48 -5.87 21.66
CA ALA A 253 -8.76 -6.65 22.85
C ALA A 253 -10.27 -6.77 23.10
N GLU A 254 -11.01 -5.67 22.99
CA GLU A 254 -12.46 -5.67 23.22
C GLU A 254 -13.23 -6.44 22.14
N GLN A 255 -12.89 -6.23 20.87
CA GLN A 255 -13.58 -6.88 19.75
C GLN A 255 -13.32 -8.39 19.68
N CYS A 256 -12.08 -8.82 19.94
CA CYS A 256 -11.71 -10.23 19.83
C CYS A 256 -12.05 -11.02 21.10
N PHE A 257 -12.27 -10.36 22.23
CA PHE A 257 -12.54 -11.06 23.49
C PHE A 257 -13.82 -11.90 23.41
N ASP A 258 -14.90 -11.37 22.84
CA ASP A 258 -16.16 -12.10 22.74
C ASP A 258 -16.15 -13.14 21.61
N LEU A 259 -15.31 -12.96 20.59
CA LEU A 259 -15.22 -13.86 19.44
C LEU A 259 -14.36 -15.11 19.71
N ILE A 260 -13.38 -15.00 20.61
CA ILE A 260 -12.39 -16.04 20.89
C ILE A 260 -12.86 -16.93 22.03
N GLU A 261 -13.18 -18.17 21.71
CA GLU A 261 -13.57 -19.24 22.63
C GLU A 261 -12.46 -20.30 22.72
N VAL A 262 -12.28 -20.87 23.92
CA VAL A 262 -11.34 -21.97 24.15
C VAL A 262 -11.84 -23.23 23.43
N ASP A 263 -10.90 -24.05 22.95
CA ASP A 263 -11.11 -25.29 22.18
C ASP A 263 -11.70 -25.09 20.77
N ARG A 264 -11.93 -23.85 20.35
CA ARG A 264 -12.29 -23.51 18.97
C ARG A 264 -11.07 -23.23 18.10
N MET A 265 -11.22 -23.53 16.83
CA MET A 265 -10.18 -23.36 15.81
C MET A 265 -10.44 -22.11 14.99
N TYR A 266 -9.42 -21.26 14.87
CA TYR A 266 -9.49 -20.00 14.16
C TYR A 266 -8.39 -19.90 13.10
N LEU A 267 -8.70 -19.22 12.00
CA LEU A 267 -7.67 -18.72 11.09
C LEU A 267 -7.26 -17.33 11.56
N ILE A 268 -5.97 -17.18 11.84
CA ILE A 268 -5.39 -15.93 12.32
C ILE A 268 -4.37 -15.49 11.29
N SER A 269 -4.48 -14.24 10.90
CA SER A 269 -3.52 -13.55 10.04
C SER A 269 -3.30 -12.14 10.55
N GLU A 270 -2.29 -11.48 10.02
CA GLU A 270 -2.09 -10.04 10.19
C GLU A 270 -1.79 -9.61 11.64
N GLY A 271 -0.64 -10.05 12.14
CA GLY A 271 -0.11 -9.61 13.43
C GLY A 271 1.40 -9.41 13.39
N SER A 272 1.90 -8.69 14.39
CA SER A 272 3.34 -8.54 14.60
C SER A 272 3.89 -9.79 15.28
N LEU A 273 4.74 -10.53 14.59
CA LEU A 273 5.46 -11.67 15.16
C LEU A 273 6.68 -11.18 15.92
N LYS A 274 6.81 -11.64 17.16
CA LYS A 274 7.99 -11.43 17.99
C LYS A 274 8.59 -12.78 18.34
N PRO A 275 9.93 -12.92 18.37
CA PRO A 275 10.58 -14.11 18.90
C PRO A 275 10.09 -14.36 20.34
N ALA A 276 9.88 -15.62 20.69
CA ALA A 276 9.53 -15.98 22.06
C ALA A 276 10.70 -15.64 23.00
N GLN A 277 10.48 -14.77 23.98
CA GLN A 277 11.41 -14.60 25.09
C GLN A 277 11.28 -15.79 26.02
N LYS A 278 12.16 -16.79 25.84
CA LYS A 278 12.39 -17.80 26.87
C LYS A 278 13.38 -17.19 27.87
N GLU A 279 12.92 -16.80 29.05
CA GLU A 279 13.85 -16.63 30.18
C GLU A 279 14.50 -17.98 30.44
N VAL A 280 15.83 -17.99 30.43
CA VAL A 280 16.69 -19.15 30.69
C VAL A 280 17.01 -19.19 32.18
#